data_AF-A0A2G6VQJ4-F1
#
_entry.id   AF-A0A2G6VQJ4-F1
#
_cell.length_a   1.000
_cell.length_b   1.000
_cell.length_c   1.000
_cell.angle_alpha   90.00
_cell.angle_beta   90.00
_cell.angle_gamma   90.00
#
_symmetry.space_group_name_H-M   'P 1'
#
loop_
_entity.id
_entity.type
_entity.pdbx_description
1 polymer ?
#
loop_
_entity_poly.entity_id
_entity_poly.type
_entity_poly.pdbx_seq_one_letter_code
_entity_poly.pdbx_strand_id
1 'polypeptide(L)'
;MKTDESYLESVKKQFLYYKTLGEKAINQLEPEQLFFETNDDTNSIATIVKHISGNMLSRWTDFLTSDGEKEWRNRDSEFENDLQSKQEVLEVWNKGWKCLENALSSLKPEQLSDIIYIRNEGHTVIEAINRQLAHYPYHVGQIIFYAKQLKNSSWDSLSIPKNKSGNYNAEKFAKEKEIKNFTDDELNKLK
;
A
#
# COMPACT_ATOMS: atom_id res chain seq x y z
N MET A 1 18.39 -7.85 17.39
CA MET A 1 16.94 -7.70 17.21
C MET A 1 16.36 -9.10 17.11
N LYS A 2 15.30 -9.40 17.87
CA LYS A 2 14.62 -10.71 17.75
C LYS A 2 13.95 -10.82 16.38
N THR A 3 13.73 -12.04 15.90
CA THR A 3 13.09 -12.28 14.58
C THR A 3 11.73 -11.57 14.47
N ASP A 4 10.93 -11.60 15.52
CA ASP A 4 9.58 -11.02 15.56
C ASP A 4 9.59 -9.49 15.47
N GLU A 5 10.49 -8.84 16.24
CA GLU A 5 10.75 -7.40 16.14
C GLU A 5 11.24 -7.03 14.74
N SER A 6 12.15 -7.82 14.19
CA SER A 6 12.69 -7.63 12.84
C SER A 6 11.60 -7.74 11.78
N TYR A 7 10.67 -8.68 11.95
CA TYR A 7 9.56 -8.87 11.04
C TYR A 7 8.60 -7.69 11.08
N LEU A 8 8.17 -7.25 12.27
CA LEU A 8 7.30 -6.09 12.44
C LEU A 8 7.90 -4.82 11.84
N GLU A 9 9.17 -4.54 12.09
CA GLU A 9 9.85 -3.39 11.51
C GLU A 9 9.97 -3.50 9.98
N SER A 10 10.23 -4.71 9.46
CA SER A 10 10.29 -4.97 8.02
C SER A 10 8.95 -4.70 7.33
N VAL A 11 7.84 -5.22 7.86
CA VAL A 11 6.51 -5.08 7.23
C VAL A 11 6.01 -3.64 7.29
N LYS A 12 6.24 -2.91 8.40
CA LYS A 12 5.91 -1.47 8.50
C LYS A 12 6.60 -0.67 7.41
N LYS A 13 7.92 -0.89 7.24
CA LYS A 13 8.71 -0.23 6.20
C LYS A 13 8.23 -0.60 4.80
N GLN A 14 7.91 -1.87 4.56
CA GLN A 14 7.45 -2.35 3.26
C GLN A 14 6.07 -1.77 2.88
N PHE A 15 5.14 -1.72 3.83
CA PHE A 15 3.83 -1.09 3.61
C PHE A 15 3.96 0.40 3.32
N LEU A 16 4.77 1.12 4.12
CA LEU A 16 5.02 2.54 3.90
C LEU A 16 5.65 2.80 2.52
N TYR A 17 6.59 1.96 2.10
CA TYR A 17 7.17 2.04 0.76
C TYR A 17 6.11 1.91 -0.34
N TYR A 18 5.20 0.93 -0.26
CA TYR A 18 4.14 0.77 -1.25
C TYR A 18 3.10 1.88 -1.22
N LYS A 19 2.77 2.40 -0.03
CA LYS A 19 1.94 3.62 0.10
C LYS A 19 2.58 4.78 -0.67
N THR A 20 3.86 5.04 -0.43
CA THR A 20 4.61 6.08 -1.15
C THR A 20 4.61 5.87 -2.66
N LEU A 21 4.78 4.63 -3.14
CA LEU A 21 4.76 4.36 -4.58
C LEU A 21 3.40 4.69 -5.19
N GLY A 22 2.30 4.35 -4.52
CA GLY A 22 0.94 4.72 -4.94
C GLY A 22 0.76 6.24 -5.01
N GLU A 23 1.19 6.96 -3.97
CA GLU A 23 1.11 8.42 -3.92
C GLU A 23 1.93 9.09 -5.01
N LYS A 24 3.16 8.63 -5.24
CA LYS A 24 4.00 9.17 -6.33
C LYS A 24 3.41 8.91 -7.71
N ALA A 25 2.71 7.79 -7.91
CA ALA A 25 2.01 7.52 -9.15
C ALA A 25 0.81 8.47 -9.34
N ILE A 26 -0.03 8.61 -8.31
CA ILE A 26 -1.21 9.52 -8.31
C ILE A 26 -0.78 10.98 -8.52
N ASN A 27 0.32 11.40 -7.89
CA ASN A 27 0.80 12.78 -7.97
C ASN A 27 1.29 13.17 -9.38
N GLN A 28 1.67 12.21 -10.20
CA GLN A 28 2.05 12.48 -11.59
C GLN A 28 0.85 12.70 -12.52
N LEU A 29 -0.39 12.42 -12.10
CA LEU A 29 -1.57 12.53 -12.95
C LEU A 29 -2.34 13.83 -12.74
N GLU A 30 -2.97 14.29 -13.82
CA GLU A 30 -4.02 15.31 -13.75
C GLU A 30 -5.27 14.74 -13.06
N PRO A 31 -6.04 15.55 -12.33
CA PRO A 31 -7.15 15.07 -11.50
C PRO A 31 -8.15 14.19 -12.25
N GLU A 32 -8.53 14.55 -13.47
CA GLU A 32 -9.55 13.84 -14.27
C GLU A 32 -9.11 12.43 -14.64
N GLN A 33 -7.80 12.21 -14.75
CA GLN A 33 -7.24 10.90 -15.12
C GLN A 33 -7.43 9.86 -14.02
N LEU A 34 -7.62 10.29 -12.76
CA LEU A 34 -7.85 9.36 -11.64
C LEU A 34 -9.18 8.62 -11.76
N PHE A 35 -10.13 9.20 -12.50
CA PHE A 35 -11.51 8.73 -12.65
C PHE A 35 -11.75 8.01 -13.99
N PHE A 36 -10.73 7.89 -14.83
CA PHE A 36 -10.87 7.29 -16.15
C PHE A 36 -10.91 5.76 -16.09
N GLU A 37 -11.84 5.15 -16.83
CA GLU A 37 -12.01 3.71 -17.00
C GLU A 37 -11.92 3.37 -18.49
N THR A 38 -11.09 2.40 -18.85
CA THR A 38 -10.91 2.04 -20.27
C THR A 38 -12.09 1.24 -20.83
N ASN A 39 -12.77 0.49 -19.96
CA ASN A 39 -13.91 -0.39 -20.24
C ASN A 39 -14.52 -0.86 -18.91
N ASP A 40 -15.66 -1.54 -18.99
CA ASP A 40 -16.43 -2.02 -17.83
C ASP A 40 -15.68 -3.01 -16.92
N ASP A 41 -14.61 -3.66 -17.40
CA ASP A 41 -13.80 -4.61 -16.63
C ASP A 41 -12.57 -3.94 -15.96
N THR A 42 -12.30 -2.68 -16.28
CA THR A 42 -11.14 -1.93 -15.75
C THR A 42 -11.57 -0.86 -14.76
N ASN A 43 -11.19 -1.05 -13.50
CA ASN A 43 -11.40 -0.06 -12.46
C ASN A 43 -10.53 1.20 -12.66
N SER A 44 -11.10 2.37 -12.41
CA SER A 44 -10.33 3.62 -12.30
C SER A 44 -9.35 3.58 -11.12
N ILE A 45 -8.37 4.51 -11.10
CA ILE A 45 -7.46 4.65 -9.96
C ILE A 45 -8.25 5.01 -8.70
N ALA A 46 -9.24 5.90 -8.80
CA ALA A 46 -10.13 6.28 -7.71
C ALA A 46 -10.89 5.05 -7.14
N THR A 47 -11.42 4.19 -8.01
CA THR A 47 -12.07 2.93 -7.61
C THR A 47 -11.10 1.99 -6.87
N ILE A 48 -9.88 1.81 -7.38
CA ILE A 48 -8.86 0.98 -6.71
C ILE A 48 -8.50 1.55 -5.33
N VAL A 49 -8.35 2.88 -5.21
CA VAL A 49 -8.10 3.56 -3.93
C VAL A 49 -9.23 3.31 -2.93
N LYS A 50 -10.49 3.46 -3.37
CA LYS A 50 -11.68 3.19 -2.54
C LYS A 50 -11.69 1.75 -2.06
N HIS A 51 -11.45 0.80 -2.96
CA HIS A 51 -11.38 -0.62 -2.63
C HIS A 51 -10.33 -0.96 -1.56
N ILE A 52 -9.08 -0.55 -1.76
CA ILE A 52 -8.04 -0.91 -0.79
C ILE A 52 -8.23 -0.19 0.54
N SER A 53 -8.79 1.02 0.54
CA SER A 53 -9.11 1.75 1.76
C SER A 53 -10.21 1.07 2.56
N GLY A 54 -11.31 0.66 1.89
CA GLY A 54 -12.38 -0.11 2.52
C GLY A 54 -11.89 -1.45 3.07
N ASN A 55 -11.02 -2.13 2.32
CA ASN A 55 -10.32 -3.33 2.82
C ASN A 55 -9.49 -3.03 4.07
N MET A 56 -8.64 -2.00 4.07
CA MET A 56 -7.83 -1.64 5.22
C MET A 56 -8.69 -1.34 6.45
N LEU A 57 -9.73 -0.51 6.29
CA LEU A 57 -10.62 -0.16 7.38
C LEU A 57 -11.30 -1.39 7.97
N SER A 58 -11.76 -2.32 7.14
CA SER A 58 -12.41 -3.54 7.65
C SER A 58 -11.42 -4.48 8.32
N ARG A 59 -10.25 -4.71 7.71
CA ARG A 59 -9.29 -5.71 8.19
C ARG A 59 -8.56 -5.28 9.46
N TRP A 60 -8.39 -3.97 9.67
CA TRP A 60 -7.49 -3.44 10.70
C TRP A 60 -8.18 -2.65 11.82
N THR A 61 -9.44 -2.25 11.68
CA THR A 61 -10.21 -1.69 12.80
C THR A 61 -10.47 -2.78 13.84
N ASP A 62 -10.06 -2.57 15.09
CA ASP A 62 -10.30 -3.49 16.21
C ASP A 62 -9.97 -4.97 15.88
N PHE A 63 -8.93 -5.21 15.07
CA PHE A 63 -8.69 -6.51 14.42
C PHE A 63 -8.27 -7.63 15.39
N LEU A 64 -7.77 -7.27 16.57
CA LEU A 64 -7.45 -8.23 17.63
C LEU A 64 -8.68 -8.67 18.42
N THR A 65 -9.79 -7.92 18.35
CA THR A 65 -10.95 -8.11 19.24
C THR A 65 -12.26 -8.33 18.47
N SER A 66 -12.27 -8.15 17.15
CA SER A 66 -13.44 -8.34 16.30
C SER A 66 -13.05 -8.85 14.92
N ASP A 67 -13.99 -9.49 14.23
CA ASP A 67 -13.74 -10.10 12.92
C ASP A 67 -13.26 -9.06 11.90
N GLY A 68 -12.26 -9.40 11.09
CA GLY A 68 -11.70 -8.52 10.07
C GLY A 68 -12.63 -8.27 8.87
N GLU A 69 -13.77 -8.96 8.76
CA GLU A 69 -14.89 -8.55 7.90
C GLU A 69 -15.94 -7.83 8.75
N LYS A 70 -16.01 -6.51 8.62
CA LYS A 70 -16.94 -5.70 9.41
C LYS A 70 -18.31 -5.72 8.78
N GLU A 71 -19.36 -5.75 9.61
CA GLU A 71 -20.76 -5.71 9.16
C GLU A 71 -21.08 -4.46 8.34
N TRP A 72 -20.40 -3.35 8.63
CA TRP A 72 -20.57 -2.10 7.89
C TRP A 72 -19.83 -2.08 6.54
N ARG A 73 -18.95 -3.05 6.25
CA ARG A 73 -18.24 -3.10 4.97
C ARG A 73 -19.19 -3.57 3.88
N ASN A 74 -19.51 -2.68 2.96
CA ASN A 74 -20.16 -3.01 1.70
C ASN A 74 -19.11 -3.04 0.59
N ARG A 75 -18.56 -4.24 0.31
CA ARG A 75 -17.54 -4.42 -0.73
C ARG A 75 -18.02 -3.95 -2.10
N ASP A 76 -19.26 -4.22 -2.47
CA ASP A 76 -19.73 -3.95 -3.82
C ASP A 76 -19.81 -2.43 -4.07
N SER A 77 -20.21 -1.66 -3.05
CA SER A 77 -20.17 -0.18 -3.11
C SER A 77 -18.76 0.42 -3.23
N GLU A 78 -17.69 -0.35 -2.95
CA GLU A 78 -16.31 0.09 -3.18
C GLU A 78 -16.00 0.23 -4.69
N PHE A 79 -16.78 -0.44 -5.55
CA PHE A 79 -16.65 -0.42 -7.01
C PHE A 79 -17.59 0.59 -7.67
N GLU A 80 -18.49 1.21 -6.90
CA GLU A 80 -19.30 2.33 -7.32
C GLU A 80 -18.55 3.62 -6.95
N ASN A 81 -17.93 4.27 -7.93
CA ASN A 81 -17.12 5.46 -7.65
C ASN A 81 -18.01 6.71 -7.44
N ASP A 82 -18.03 7.17 -6.19
CA ASP A 82 -18.74 8.37 -5.74
C ASP A 82 -17.80 9.54 -5.41
N LEU A 83 -16.48 9.35 -5.58
CA LEU A 83 -15.47 10.37 -5.34
C LEU A 83 -15.50 11.41 -6.48
N GLN A 84 -15.35 12.68 -6.13
CA GLN A 84 -15.52 13.81 -7.05
C GLN A 84 -14.23 14.59 -7.29
N SER A 85 -13.18 14.35 -6.50
CA SER A 85 -11.94 15.11 -6.62
C SER A 85 -10.69 14.33 -6.23
N LYS A 86 -9.53 14.77 -6.73
CA LYS A 86 -8.22 14.25 -6.32
C LYS A 86 -8.00 14.38 -4.80
N GLN A 87 -8.52 15.44 -4.20
CA GLN A 87 -8.47 15.66 -2.75
C GLN A 87 -9.20 14.54 -2.01
N GLU A 88 -10.44 14.24 -2.40
CA GLU A 88 -11.23 13.14 -1.81
C GLU A 88 -10.57 11.77 -2.01
N VAL A 89 -10.00 11.52 -3.19
CA VAL A 89 -9.22 10.29 -3.45
C VAL A 89 -8.05 10.16 -2.46
N LEU A 90 -7.30 11.24 -2.24
CA LEU A 90 -6.18 11.24 -1.29
C LEU A 90 -6.64 11.14 0.17
N GLU A 91 -7.80 11.71 0.53
CA GLU A 91 -8.38 11.58 1.86
C GLU A 91 -8.80 10.13 2.14
N VAL A 92 -9.47 9.48 1.18
CA VAL A 92 -9.83 8.05 1.26
C VAL A 92 -8.58 7.17 1.36
N TRP A 93 -7.59 7.43 0.51
CA TRP A 93 -6.29 6.75 0.56
C TRP A 93 -5.67 6.85 1.96
N ASN A 94 -5.49 8.06 2.46
CA ASN A 94 -4.84 8.32 3.74
C ASN A 94 -5.63 7.73 4.92
N LYS A 95 -6.97 7.73 4.85
CA LYS A 95 -7.83 7.14 5.87
C LYS A 95 -7.56 5.64 6.03
N GLY A 96 -7.51 4.89 4.93
CA GLY A 96 -7.22 3.46 4.94
C GLY A 96 -5.82 3.15 5.44
N TRP A 97 -4.80 3.82 4.88
CA TRP A 97 -3.41 3.62 5.28
C TRP A 97 -3.16 3.97 6.75
N LYS A 98 -3.73 5.06 7.26
CA LYS A 98 -3.61 5.43 8.67
C LYS A 98 -4.21 4.38 9.61
N CYS A 99 -5.30 3.73 9.22
CA CYS A 99 -5.88 2.63 9.98
C CYS A 99 -4.90 1.45 10.09
N LEU A 100 -4.32 1.02 8.96
CA LEU A 100 -3.28 -0.02 8.92
C LEU A 100 -2.05 0.37 9.75
N GLU A 101 -1.50 1.56 9.54
CA GLU A 101 -0.29 2.06 10.21
C GLU A 101 -0.46 2.09 11.73
N ASN A 102 -1.62 2.55 12.21
CA ASN A 102 -1.95 2.55 13.63
C ASN A 102 -2.03 1.12 14.19
N ALA A 103 -2.71 0.21 13.48
CA ALA A 103 -2.82 -1.19 13.90
C ALA A 103 -1.44 -1.85 14.00
N LEU A 104 -0.60 -1.72 12.97
CA LEU A 104 0.77 -2.27 12.96
C LEU A 104 1.67 -1.65 14.04
N SER A 105 1.49 -0.37 14.35
CA SER A 105 2.26 0.32 15.38
C SER A 105 1.86 -0.08 16.80
N SER A 106 0.61 -0.54 16.99
CA SER A 106 0.09 -1.00 18.27
C SER A 106 0.51 -2.44 18.63
N LEU A 107 0.91 -3.23 17.62
CA LEU A 107 1.29 -4.63 17.79
C LEU A 107 2.58 -4.79 18.59
N LYS A 108 2.55 -5.73 19.54
CA LYS A 108 3.74 -6.23 20.20
C LYS A 108 4.25 -7.50 19.50
N PRO A 109 5.57 -7.79 19.53
CA PRO A 109 6.14 -8.97 18.89
C PRO A 109 5.47 -10.29 19.31
N GLU A 110 5.06 -10.41 20.58
CA GLU A 110 4.45 -11.63 21.12
C GLU A 110 3.05 -11.90 20.54
N GLN A 111 2.39 -10.88 19.99
CA GLN A 111 1.04 -10.98 19.42
C GLN A 111 1.04 -11.49 17.97
N LEU A 112 2.22 -11.65 17.35
CA LEU A 112 2.33 -12.13 15.97
C LEU A 112 1.72 -13.54 15.77
N SER A 113 1.71 -14.35 16.83
CA SER A 113 1.09 -15.68 16.85
C SER A 113 -0.36 -15.69 17.33
N ASP A 114 -0.91 -14.55 17.76
CA ASP A 114 -2.30 -14.48 18.22
C ASP A 114 -3.25 -14.83 17.07
N ILE A 115 -4.35 -15.51 17.40
CA ILE A 115 -5.39 -15.85 16.44
C ILE A 115 -6.38 -14.68 16.36
N ILE A 116 -6.54 -14.16 15.15
CA ILE A 116 -7.61 -13.25 14.76
C ILE A 116 -8.58 -13.97 13.83
N TYR A 117 -9.75 -13.39 13.62
CA TYR A 117 -10.76 -13.95 12.71
C TYR A 117 -10.97 -13.04 11.51
N ILE A 118 -11.11 -13.66 10.34
CA ILE A 118 -11.58 -13.01 9.14
C ILE A 118 -12.65 -13.91 8.54
N ARG A 119 -13.91 -13.46 8.54
CA ARG A 119 -15.08 -14.24 8.10
C ARG A 119 -15.23 -15.54 8.90
N ASN A 120 -15.06 -15.47 10.22
CA ASN A 120 -15.04 -16.60 11.15
C ASN A 120 -13.92 -17.63 10.89
N GLU A 121 -12.97 -17.35 9.99
CA GLU A 121 -11.80 -18.18 9.76
C GLU A 121 -10.63 -17.67 10.61
N GLY A 122 -10.05 -18.56 11.42
CA GLY A 122 -8.93 -18.23 12.30
C GLY A 122 -7.62 -18.11 11.53
N HIS A 123 -6.88 -17.03 11.77
CA HIS A 123 -5.57 -16.77 11.19
C HIS A 123 -4.64 -16.18 12.26
N THR A 124 -3.35 -16.50 12.18
CA THR A 124 -2.35 -15.76 12.95
C THR A 124 -2.26 -14.31 12.46
N VAL A 125 -1.83 -13.40 13.34
CA VAL A 125 -1.53 -12.02 12.95
C VAL A 125 -0.49 -11.96 11.82
N ILE A 126 0.51 -12.85 11.82
CA ILE A 126 1.48 -12.97 10.70
C ILE A 126 0.77 -13.29 9.38
N GLU A 127 -0.14 -14.27 9.36
CA GLU A 127 -0.88 -14.63 8.14
C GLU A 127 -1.73 -13.46 7.64
N ALA A 128 -2.37 -12.72 8.55
CA ALA A 128 -3.14 -11.53 8.22
C ALA A 128 -2.27 -10.42 7.61
N ILE A 129 -1.10 -10.14 8.20
CA ILE A 129 -0.11 -9.19 7.67
C ILE A 129 0.35 -9.62 6.27
N ASN A 130 0.77 -10.88 6.11
CA ASN A 130 1.29 -11.39 4.84
C ASN A 130 0.23 -11.37 3.73
N ARG A 131 -1.02 -11.70 4.05
CA ARG A 131 -2.14 -11.61 3.12
C ARG A 131 -2.29 -10.18 2.59
N GLN A 132 -2.19 -9.18 3.46
CA GLN A 132 -2.27 -7.77 3.04
C GLN A 132 -1.00 -7.28 2.35
N LEU A 133 0.16 -7.85 2.68
CA LEU A 133 1.42 -7.57 1.98
C LEU A 133 1.44 -8.14 0.56
N ALA A 134 0.60 -9.12 0.23
CA ALA A 134 0.35 -9.53 -1.14
C ALA A 134 -0.70 -8.63 -1.83
N HIS A 135 -1.78 -8.31 -1.10
CA HIS A 135 -2.95 -7.64 -1.65
C HIS A 135 -2.72 -6.15 -1.95
N TYR A 136 -2.20 -5.36 -1.01
CA TYR A 136 -2.02 -3.92 -1.24
C TYR A 136 -0.95 -3.64 -2.30
N PRO A 137 0.20 -4.32 -2.32
CA PRO A 137 1.18 -4.16 -3.39
C PRO A 137 0.66 -4.57 -4.77
N TYR A 138 -0.21 -5.58 -4.84
CA TYR A 138 -0.90 -5.95 -6.09
C TYR A 138 -1.69 -4.76 -6.65
N HIS A 139 -2.54 -4.13 -5.83
CA HIS A 139 -3.33 -2.98 -6.24
C HIS A 139 -2.51 -1.70 -6.47
N VAL A 140 -1.46 -1.47 -5.68
CA VAL A 140 -0.48 -0.40 -5.95
C VAL A 140 0.20 -0.62 -7.31
N GLY A 141 0.53 -1.87 -7.65
CA GLY A 141 1.05 -2.24 -8.95
C GLY A 141 0.07 -1.89 -10.10
N GLN A 142 -1.22 -2.16 -9.91
CA GLN A 142 -2.26 -1.76 -10.86
C GLN A 142 -2.33 -0.23 -11.01
N ILE A 143 -2.33 0.53 -9.91
CA ILE A 143 -2.31 2.00 -9.93
C ILE A 143 -1.10 2.52 -10.71
N ILE A 144 0.10 2.01 -10.44
CA ILE A 144 1.33 2.44 -11.12
C ILE A 144 1.28 2.11 -12.61
N PHE A 145 0.83 0.89 -12.94
CA PHE A 145 0.74 0.46 -14.33
C PHE A 145 -0.24 1.35 -15.10
N TYR A 146 -1.42 1.59 -14.54
CA TYR A 146 -2.45 2.37 -15.18
C TYR A 146 -2.08 3.86 -15.27
N ALA A 147 -1.47 4.43 -14.22
CA ALA A 147 -0.95 5.78 -14.24
C ALA A 147 0.08 5.99 -15.37
N LYS A 148 0.94 5.00 -15.64
CA LYS A 148 1.87 5.06 -16.79
C LYS A 148 1.17 5.06 -18.14
N GLN A 149 0.03 4.38 -18.27
CA GLN A 149 -0.75 4.38 -19.51
C GLN A 149 -1.49 5.72 -19.70
N LEU A 150 -2.01 6.28 -18.62
CA LEU A 150 -2.78 7.52 -18.65
C LEU A 150 -1.89 8.76 -18.79
N LYS A 151 -0.67 8.73 -18.23
CA LYS A 151 0.26 9.85 -18.30
C LYS A 151 0.68 10.09 -19.75
N ASN A 152 0.15 11.16 -20.34
CA ASN A 152 0.42 11.57 -21.74
C ASN A 152 1.78 12.28 -21.92
N SER A 153 2.57 12.42 -20.87
CA SER A 153 3.89 13.07 -20.89
C SER A 153 4.95 12.16 -20.26
N SER A 154 6.16 12.69 -20.04
CA SER A 154 7.25 11.91 -19.44
C SER A 154 6.84 11.36 -18.07
N TRP A 155 7.19 10.10 -17.83
CA TRP A 155 7.00 9.43 -16.55
C TRP A 155 8.25 9.54 -15.69
N ASP A 156 8.09 10.06 -14.47
CA ASP A 156 9.15 10.05 -13.47
C ASP A 156 9.25 8.67 -12.83
N SER A 157 10.37 8.00 -13.07
CA SER A 157 10.60 6.64 -12.58
C SER A 157 10.50 6.58 -11.05
N LEU A 158 9.68 5.67 -10.54
CA LEU A 158 9.51 5.44 -9.10
C LEU A 158 10.56 4.50 -8.50
N SER A 159 11.48 4.01 -9.34
CA SER A 159 12.60 3.15 -8.99
C SER A 159 13.79 3.48 -9.90
N ILE A 160 14.68 2.53 -10.16
CA ILE A 160 15.80 2.71 -11.08
C ILE A 160 15.26 2.98 -12.50
N PRO A 161 15.54 4.14 -13.13
CA PRO A 161 15.08 4.42 -14.49
C PRO A 161 15.60 3.39 -15.50
N LYS A 162 14.86 3.20 -16.61
CA LYS A 162 15.29 2.34 -17.72
C LYS A 162 16.69 2.72 -18.17
N ASN A 163 17.55 1.73 -18.37
CA ASN A 163 18.96 1.88 -18.78
C ASN A 163 19.87 2.65 -17.80
N LYS A 164 19.47 2.81 -16.52
CA LYS A 164 20.28 3.47 -15.49
C LYS A 164 20.78 2.54 -14.37
N SER A 165 20.56 1.22 -14.48
CA SER A 165 21.00 0.24 -13.47
C SER A 165 22.52 0.16 -13.30
N GLY A 166 23.30 0.35 -14.38
CA GLY A 166 24.76 0.38 -14.31
C GLY A 166 25.28 1.47 -13.38
N ASN A 167 24.79 2.71 -13.56
CA ASN A 167 25.17 3.84 -12.71
C ASN A 167 24.71 3.64 -11.26
N TYR A 168 23.46 3.20 -11.07
CA TYR A 168 22.93 2.92 -9.74
C TYR A 168 23.77 1.87 -8.98
N ASN A 169 24.15 0.78 -9.66
CA ASN A 169 24.97 -0.27 -9.06
C ASN A 169 26.38 0.22 -8.75
N ALA A 170 26.99 1.00 -9.66
CA ALA A 170 28.31 1.59 -9.42
C ALA A 170 28.31 2.48 -8.17
N GLU A 171 27.29 3.34 -8.01
CA GLU A 171 27.13 4.19 -6.82
C GLU A 171 26.89 3.37 -5.54
N LYS A 172 26.13 2.28 -5.62
CA LYS A 172 25.86 1.41 -4.46
C LYS A 172 27.10 0.62 -4.03
N PHE A 173 27.83 0.04 -4.95
CA PHE A 173 29.02 -0.77 -4.65
C PHE A 173 30.27 0.05 -4.33
N ALA A 174 30.25 1.37 -4.60
CA ALA A 174 31.28 2.29 -4.14
C ALA A 174 31.19 2.59 -2.63
N LYS A 175 30.06 2.26 -1.97
CA LYS A 175 29.86 2.44 -0.53
C LYS A 175 30.27 1.18 0.23
N GLU A 176 30.65 1.35 1.49
CA GLU A 176 30.90 0.22 2.38
C GLU A 176 29.64 -0.61 2.64
N LYS A 177 29.84 -1.90 2.94
CA LYS A 177 28.73 -2.78 3.31
C LYS A 177 28.15 -2.34 4.64
N GLU A 178 26.84 -2.11 4.66
CA GLU A 178 26.10 -1.71 5.85
C GLU A 178 24.82 -2.56 6.01
N ILE A 179 24.40 -2.76 7.25
CA ILE A 179 23.12 -3.39 7.56
C ILE A 179 22.04 -2.30 7.58
N LYS A 180 21.15 -2.32 6.58
CA LYS A 180 20.01 -1.40 6.51
C LYS A 180 18.84 -2.00 5.75
N ASN A 181 17.64 -1.42 5.92
CA ASN A 181 16.53 -1.77 5.06
C ASN A 181 16.64 -0.98 3.74
N PHE A 182 16.35 -1.61 2.60
CA PHE A 182 16.44 -0.94 1.30
C PHE A 182 15.49 0.27 1.19
N THR A 183 14.37 0.26 1.94
CA THR A 183 13.43 1.37 1.98
C THR A 183 14.00 2.59 2.69
N ASP A 184 15.01 2.47 3.55
CA ASP A 184 15.55 3.59 4.31
C ASP A 184 16.09 4.69 3.37
N ASP A 185 16.77 4.28 2.28
CA ASP A 185 17.24 5.21 1.25
C ASP A 185 16.06 5.81 0.44
N GLU A 186 15.01 5.03 0.18
CA GLU A 186 13.88 5.46 -0.66
C GLU A 186 12.90 6.36 0.10
N LEU A 187 12.73 6.12 1.41
CA LEU A 187 11.91 6.94 2.30
C LEU A 187 12.62 8.25 2.67
N ASN A 188 13.94 8.26 2.79
CA ASN A 188 14.70 9.50 3.02
C ASN A 188 14.66 10.45 1.83
N LYS A 189 14.47 9.95 0.60
CA LYS A 189 14.20 10.78 -0.58
C LYS A 189 12.80 11.44 -0.57
N LEU A 190 11.98 11.19 0.46
CA LEU A 190 10.64 11.76 0.63
C LEU A 190 10.62 12.95 1.62
N LYS A 191 11.72 13.17 2.35
CA LYS A 191 11.93 14.35 3.19
C LYS A 191 12.56 15.46 2.38
#